data_AF-A0A447JQ91-F1
#
_entry.id   AF-A0A447JQ91-F1
#
_cell.length_a   1.000
_cell.length_b   1.000
_cell.length_c   1.000
_cell.angle_alpha   90.00
_cell.angle_beta   90.00
_cell.angle_gamma   90.00
#
_symmetry.space_group_name_H-M   'P 1'
#
loop_
_entity.id
_entity.type
_entity.pdbx_description
1 polymer ?
#
loop_
_entity_poly.entity_id
_entity_poly.type
_entity_poly.pdbx_seq_one_letter_code
_entity_poly.pdbx_strand_id
1 'polypeptide(L)'
;MDVIKKKHWWQSDQLKWSVIGLLGLLVGYLVVLMYVQGEYLFAIMTLILSSAGLYIFANRKTYAWRYVYPGLAGMGLFVLFPLVCTIAIAFTNYSSTNQLTFERAQQVLMDRSYQAGKTYNFGLYPAGDEWQLALTDGETGKHYLSGAFSFGGEQKLQLKETDALPGANAPICG
;
A
#
# COMPACT_ATOMS: atom_id res chain seq x y z
N MET A 1 2.66 -10.52 -66.92
CA MET A 1 2.75 -11.18 -65.59
C MET A 1 3.35 -10.16 -64.63
N ASP A 2 2.52 -9.28 -64.08
CA ASP A 2 2.96 -8.30 -63.08
C ASP A 2 2.85 -8.92 -61.70
N VAL A 3 4.00 -9.20 -61.10
CA VAL A 3 4.10 -9.67 -59.73
C VAL A 3 3.83 -8.48 -58.82
N ILE A 4 2.57 -8.31 -58.41
CA ILE A 4 2.16 -7.38 -57.36
C ILE A 4 2.87 -7.83 -56.07
N LYS A 5 4.02 -7.21 -55.77
CA LYS A 5 4.64 -7.32 -54.45
C LYS A 5 3.67 -6.75 -53.42
N LYS A 6 2.90 -7.62 -52.76
CA LYS A 6 2.15 -7.27 -51.54
C LYS A 6 3.15 -6.73 -50.52
N LYS A 7 3.19 -5.41 -50.37
CA LYS A 7 3.93 -4.75 -49.28
C LYS A 7 3.34 -5.29 -47.98
N HIS A 8 4.10 -6.15 -47.30
CA HIS A 8 3.66 -6.84 -46.11
C HIS A 8 3.22 -5.78 -45.08
N TRP A 9 1.92 -5.75 -44.74
CA TRP A 9 1.28 -4.71 -43.91
C TRP A 9 2.01 -4.45 -42.57
N TRP A 10 2.74 -5.47 -42.12
CA TRP A 10 3.59 -5.52 -40.93
C TRP A 10 4.82 -4.60 -40.91
N GLN A 11 5.21 -4.01 -42.05
CA GLN A 11 6.37 -3.09 -42.13
C GLN A 11 5.97 -1.63 -42.38
N SER A 12 4.69 -1.28 -42.27
CA SER A 12 4.24 0.10 -42.43
C SER A 12 4.86 1.01 -41.37
N ASP A 13 5.35 2.18 -41.79
CA ASP A 13 5.92 3.15 -40.85
C ASP A 13 4.85 3.66 -39.85
N GLN A 14 3.57 3.63 -40.23
CA GLN A 14 2.44 3.90 -39.33
C GLN A 14 2.36 2.91 -38.17
N LEU A 15 2.55 1.60 -38.42
CA LEU A 15 2.52 0.59 -37.36
C LEU A 15 3.68 0.79 -36.37
N LYS A 16 4.87 1.17 -36.86
CA LYS A 16 6.02 1.46 -35.98
C LYS A 16 5.73 2.63 -35.03
N TRP A 17 5.21 3.72 -35.57
CA TRP A 17 4.85 4.89 -34.75
C TRP A 17 3.69 4.60 -33.80
N SER A 18 2.71 3.80 -34.22
CA SER A 18 1.62 3.33 -33.35
C SER A 18 2.15 2.49 -32.18
N VAL A 19 3.06 1.55 -32.43
CA VAL A 19 3.68 0.74 -31.38
C VAL A 19 4.48 1.60 -30.41
N ILE A 20 5.32 2.53 -30.91
CA ILE A 20 6.10 3.44 -30.06
C ILE A 20 5.17 4.32 -29.21
N GLY A 21 4.10 4.86 -29.80
CA GLY A 21 3.12 5.68 -29.10
C GLY A 21 2.39 4.91 -28.00
N LEU A 22 1.94 3.68 -28.28
CA LEU A 22 1.28 2.81 -27.30
C LEU A 22 2.23 2.45 -26.15
N LEU A 23 3.47 2.11 -26.47
CA LEU A 23 4.49 1.76 -25.47
C LEU A 23 4.85 2.99 -24.61
N GLY A 24 4.95 4.18 -25.22
CA GLY A 24 5.14 5.44 -24.49
C GLY A 24 3.98 5.80 -23.56
N LEU A 25 2.74 5.58 -24.01
CA LEU A 25 1.54 5.80 -23.19
C LEU A 25 1.51 4.85 -22.00
N LEU A 26 1.81 3.56 -22.22
CA LEU A 26 1.91 2.56 -21.16
C LEU A 26 2.97 2.95 -20.13
N VAL A 27 4.18 3.32 -20.60
CA VAL A 27 5.26 3.77 -19.71
C VAL A 27 4.85 4.99 -18.90
N GLY A 28 4.27 6.01 -19.54
CA GLY A 28 3.82 7.22 -18.85
C GLY A 28 2.76 6.92 -17.79
N TYR A 29 1.80 6.06 -18.11
CA TYR A 29 0.77 5.61 -17.18
C TYR A 29 1.36 4.88 -15.97
N LEU A 30 2.28 3.93 -16.20
CA LEU A 30 2.95 3.21 -15.12
C LEU A 30 3.78 4.13 -14.22
N VAL A 31 4.51 5.09 -14.81
CA VAL A 31 5.30 6.07 -14.04
C VAL A 31 4.41 6.90 -13.12
N VAL A 32 3.23 7.34 -13.60
CA VAL A 32 2.27 8.08 -12.78
C VAL A 32 1.74 7.21 -11.64
N LEU A 33 1.38 5.94 -11.91
CA LEU A 33 0.95 5.01 -10.87
C LEU A 33 2.02 4.81 -9.79
N MET A 34 3.28 4.62 -10.19
CA MET A 34 4.41 4.47 -9.27
C MET A 34 4.61 5.72 -8.42
N TYR A 35 4.47 6.91 -9.03
CA TYR A 35 4.57 8.18 -8.32
C TYR A 35 3.47 8.33 -7.26
N VAL A 36 2.22 7.99 -7.59
CA VAL A 36 1.09 8.08 -6.66
C VAL A 36 1.21 7.08 -5.50
N GLN A 37 1.83 5.91 -5.73
CA GLN A 37 2.11 4.93 -4.68
C GLN A 37 3.28 5.33 -3.75
N GLY A 38 4.01 6.40 -4.06
CA GLY A 38 5.15 6.87 -3.28
C GLY A 38 6.50 6.23 -3.66
N GLU A 39 6.54 5.41 -4.70
CA GLU A 39 7.75 4.71 -5.17
C GLU A 39 8.59 5.61 -6.10
N TYR A 40 9.04 6.75 -5.57
CA TYR A 40 9.73 7.80 -6.35
C TYR A 40 11.00 7.31 -7.06
N LEU A 41 11.79 6.49 -6.36
CA LEU A 41 13.09 6.02 -6.87
C LEU A 41 12.90 5.09 -8.07
N PHE A 42 11.91 4.19 -7.99
CA PHE A 42 11.55 3.30 -9.09
C PHE A 42 10.86 4.03 -10.25
N ALA A 43 10.03 5.04 -9.95
CA ALA A 43 9.37 5.88 -10.95
C ALA A 43 10.40 6.65 -11.80
N ILE A 44 11.36 7.31 -11.16
CA ILE A 44 12.42 8.08 -11.84
C ILE A 44 13.29 7.17 -12.70
N MET A 45 13.72 6.02 -12.14
CA MET A 45 14.52 5.04 -12.87
C MET A 45 13.78 4.52 -14.10
N THR A 46 12.54 4.08 -13.95
CA THR A 46 11.70 3.58 -15.05
C THR A 46 11.51 4.64 -16.13
N LEU A 47 11.31 5.90 -15.75
CA LEU A 47 11.18 7.02 -16.68
C LEU A 47 12.47 7.25 -17.48
N ILE A 48 13.63 7.30 -16.81
CA ILE A 48 14.93 7.53 -17.47
C ILE A 48 15.26 6.37 -18.42
N LEU A 49 15.14 5.13 -17.94
CA LEU A 49 15.41 3.96 -18.77
C LEU A 49 14.45 3.94 -19.97
N SER A 50 13.14 4.00 -19.73
CA SER A 50 12.15 3.86 -20.81
C SER A 50 12.21 5.00 -21.82
N SER A 51 12.46 6.24 -21.39
CA SER A 51 12.64 7.38 -22.30
C SER A 51 13.88 7.22 -23.20
N ALA A 52 15.00 6.77 -22.63
CA ALA A 52 16.20 6.44 -23.41
C ALA A 52 15.94 5.30 -24.39
N GLY A 53 15.21 4.26 -23.98
CA GLY A 53 14.79 3.15 -24.83
C GLY A 53 13.94 3.62 -26.00
N LEU A 54 12.83 4.32 -25.72
CA LEU A 54 11.93 4.87 -26.75
C LEU A 54 12.69 5.77 -27.74
N TYR A 55 13.61 6.61 -27.26
CA TYR A 55 14.45 7.44 -28.12
C TYR A 55 15.35 6.61 -29.05
N ILE A 56 16.03 5.59 -28.52
CA ILE A 56 16.92 4.71 -29.30
C ILE A 56 16.16 3.92 -30.37
N PHE A 57 14.95 3.46 -30.05
CA PHE A 57 14.10 2.71 -30.99
C PHE A 57 13.37 3.61 -31.99
N ALA A 58 13.07 4.86 -31.64
CA ALA A 58 12.46 5.83 -32.55
C ALA A 58 13.43 6.36 -33.61
N ASN A 59 14.68 6.66 -33.24
CA ASN A 59 15.66 7.24 -34.16
C ASN A 59 16.37 6.17 -35.00
N ARG A 60 16.62 6.46 -36.29
CA ARG A 60 17.39 5.58 -37.18
C ARG A 60 18.90 5.71 -36.97
N LYS A 61 19.37 6.87 -36.49
CA LYS A 61 20.80 7.13 -36.22
C LYS A 61 21.37 6.27 -35.07
N THR A 62 20.50 5.77 -34.19
CA THR A 62 20.85 4.96 -33.01
C THR A 62 20.71 3.46 -33.26
N TYR A 63 20.81 2.99 -34.52
CA TYR A 63 20.58 1.58 -34.84
C TYR A 63 21.52 0.61 -34.07
N ALA A 64 22.80 0.96 -33.93
CA ALA A 64 23.75 0.18 -33.14
C ALA A 64 23.34 0.03 -31.67
N TRP A 65 22.76 1.08 -31.09
CA TRP A 65 22.32 1.10 -29.69
C TRP A 65 21.15 0.17 -29.39
N ARG A 66 20.37 -0.25 -30.40
CA ARG A 66 19.23 -1.15 -30.19
C ARG A 66 19.63 -2.53 -29.69
N TYR A 67 20.86 -2.96 -29.98
CA TYR A 67 21.41 -4.24 -29.53
C TYR A 67 22.11 -4.13 -28.18
N VAL A 68 22.69 -2.96 -27.87
CA VAL A 68 23.43 -2.72 -26.63
C VAL A 68 22.51 -2.32 -25.49
N TYR A 69 21.48 -1.52 -25.78
CA TYR A 69 20.57 -0.96 -24.79
C TYR A 69 19.87 -2.01 -23.90
N PRO A 70 19.34 -3.14 -24.41
CA PRO A 70 18.74 -4.16 -23.55
C PRO A 70 19.71 -4.71 -22.49
N GLY A 71 20.98 -4.90 -22.85
CA GLY A 71 22.02 -5.33 -21.92
C GLY A 71 22.38 -4.25 -20.89
N LEU A 72 22.53 -3.00 -21.35
CA LEU A 72 22.77 -1.85 -20.45
C LEU A 72 21.62 -1.60 -19.49
N ALA A 73 20.38 -1.75 -19.95
CA ALA A 73 19.20 -1.61 -19.10
C ALA A 73 19.20 -2.66 -17.98
N GLY A 74 19.49 -3.93 -18.32
CA GLY A 74 19.63 -5.01 -17.35
C GLY A 74 20.76 -4.76 -16.35
N MET A 75 21.96 -4.40 -16.83
CA MET A 75 23.08 -4.06 -15.95
C MET A 75 22.78 -2.85 -15.06
N GLY A 76 22.11 -1.83 -15.60
CA GLY A 76 21.67 -0.66 -14.84
C GLY A 76 20.71 -1.02 -13.70
N LEU A 77 19.73 -1.88 -13.98
CA LEU A 77 18.69 -2.25 -13.03
C LEU A 77 19.15 -3.27 -11.97
N PHE A 78 20.02 -4.21 -12.34
CA PHE A 78 20.43 -5.29 -11.43
C PHE A 78 21.81 -5.12 -10.81
N VAL A 79 22.68 -4.29 -11.37
CA VAL A 79 24.05 -4.09 -10.86
C VAL A 79 24.23 -2.66 -10.37
N LEU A 80 23.95 -1.69 -11.23
CA LEU A 80 24.23 -0.28 -10.93
C LEU A 80 23.24 0.26 -9.88
N PHE A 81 21.97 -0.09 -9.97
CA PHE A 81 20.93 0.33 -9.03
C PHE A 81 21.20 -0.16 -7.60
N PRO A 82 21.42 -1.45 -7.32
CA PRO A 82 21.74 -1.89 -5.95
C PRO A 82 23.02 -1.26 -5.40
N LEU A 83 24.02 -1.02 -6.27
CA LEU A 83 25.27 -0.38 -5.88
C LEU A 83 25.03 1.08 -5.44
N VAL A 84 24.31 1.87 -6.23
CA VAL A 84 23.98 3.27 -5.87
C VAL A 84 23.10 3.32 -4.62
N CYS A 85 22.12 2.42 -4.50
CA CYS A 85 21.32 2.30 -3.27
C CYS A 85 22.20 2.00 -2.05
N THR A 86 23.20 1.13 -2.18
CA THR A 86 24.15 0.83 -1.10
C THR A 86 24.94 2.08 -0.70
N ILE A 87 25.44 2.85 -1.67
CA ILE A 87 26.15 4.11 -1.40
C ILE A 87 25.21 5.11 -0.71
N ALA A 88 23.98 5.27 -1.19
CA ALA A 88 23.01 6.18 -0.60
C ALA A 88 22.69 5.79 0.86
N ILE A 89 22.47 4.49 1.12
CA ILE A 89 22.24 3.96 2.47
C ILE A 89 23.47 4.21 3.36
N ALA A 90 24.69 4.10 2.82
CA ALA A 90 25.91 4.35 3.59
C ALA A 90 26.03 5.79 4.12
N PHE A 91 25.39 6.76 3.46
CA PHE A 91 25.31 8.15 3.95
C PHE A 91 24.16 8.37 4.96
N THR A 92 23.29 7.39 5.15
CA THR A 92 22.17 7.46 6.10
C THR A 92 22.47 6.65 7.36
N ASN A 93 21.93 7.06 8.52
CA ASN A 93 22.04 6.29 9.77
C ASN A 93 21.02 5.12 9.79
N TYR A 94 20.99 4.33 8.73
CA TYR A 94 20.17 3.13 8.63
C TYR A 94 20.88 1.99 9.37
N SER A 95 20.32 1.62 10.53
CA SER A 95 20.85 0.62 11.45
C SER A 95 19.70 -0.21 12.01
N SER A 96 19.98 -1.30 12.73
CA SER A 96 18.95 -2.10 13.43
C SER A 96 18.09 -1.28 14.40
N THR A 97 18.61 -0.15 14.90
CA THR A 97 17.87 0.81 15.74
C THR A 97 16.97 1.76 14.94
N ASN A 98 17.28 2.02 13.68
CA ASN A 98 16.62 3.01 12.82
C ASN A 98 16.13 2.36 11.51
N GLN A 99 15.40 1.25 11.62
CA GLN A 99 14.86 0.54 10.45
C GLN A 99 13.55 1.14 9.94
N LEU A 100 12.80 1.78 10.84
CA LEU A 100 11.49 2.34 10.54
C LEU A 100 11.64 3.74 9.94
N THR A 101 10.81 4.04 8.95
CA THR A 101 10.59 5.44 8.55
C THR A 101 9.96 6.19 9.72
N PHE A 102 10.14 7.51 9.74
CA PHE A 102 9.65 8.37 10.81
C PHE A 102 8.14 8.18 11.07
N GLU A 103 7.34 8.11 10.00
CA GLU A 103 5.88 7.95 10.05
C GLU A 103 5.50 6.63 10.75
N ARG A 104 6.24 5.56 10.45
CA ARG A 104 5.97 4.24 11.03
C ARG A 104 6.42 4.16 12.49
N ALA A 105 7.54 4.81 12.83
CA ALA A 105 7.97 4.92 14.21
C ALA A 105 6.94 5.69 15.06
N GLN A 106 6.36 6.78 14.52
CA GLN A 106 5.31 7.55 15.20
C GLN A 106 4.04 6.71 15.40
N GLN A 107 3.57 6.00 14.37
CA GLN A 107 2.39 5.13 14.49
C GLN A 107 2.59 4.07 15.57
N VAL A 108 3.74 3.38 15.56
CA VAL A 108 4.07 2.36 16.57
C VAL A 108 4.11 2.96 17.98
N LEU A 109 4.59 4.19 18.13
CA LEU A 109 4.61 4.87 19.43
C LEU A 109 3.21 5.30 19.89
N MET A 110 2.33 5.71 18.98
CA MET A 110 0.95 6.09 19.29
C MET A 110 0.07 4.87 19.60
N ASP A 111 0.33 3.73 18.96
CA ASP A 111 -0.36 2.45 19.25
C ASP A 111 0.01 1.87 20.62
N ARG A 112 1.05 2.39 21.29
CA ARG A 112 1.38 2.00 22.67
C ARG A 112 0.34 2.55 23.63
N SER A 113 -0.66 1.73 23.92
CA SER A 113 -1.58 1.97 25.03
C SER A 113 -0.93 1.57 26.35
N TYR A 114 -1.00 2.46 27.34
CA TYR A 114 -0.76 2.10 28.73
C TYR A 114 -2.10 1.77 29.38
N GLN A 115 -2.17 0.66 30.09
CA GLN A 115 -3.36 0.31 30.87
C GLN A 115 -3.42 1.23 32.09
N ALA A 116 -4.16 2.32 31.96
CA ALA A 116 -4.44 3.25 33.05
C ALA A 116 -5.79 2.88 33.67
N GLY A 117 -5.78 2.33 34.89
CA GLY A 117 -6.97 2.03 35.67
C GLY A 117 -7.29 0.53 35.82
N LYS A 118 -8.55 0.23 36.07
CA LYS A 118 -9.05 -1.12 36.38
C LYS A 118 -9.48 -1.89 35.14
N THR A 119 -9.30 -3.20 35.15
CA THR A 119 -9.79 -4.10 34.11
C THR A 119 -11.23 -4.51 34.42
N TYR A 120 -12.12 -4.34 33.44
CA TYR A 120 -13.52 -4.78 33.56
C TYR A 120 -13.80 -5.85 32.51
N ASN A 121 -14.42 -6.96 32.91
CA ASN A 121 -14.95 -7.94 31.97
C ASN A 121 -16.26 -7.40 31.40
N PHE A 122 -16.37 -7.30 30.09
CA PHE A 122 -17.59 -6.85 29.44
C PHE A 122 -18.44 -8.00 28.92
N GLY A 123 -19.75 -7.84 28.99
CA GLY A 123 -20.75 -8.70 28.39
C GLY A 123 -21.77 -7.85 27.64
N LEU A 124 -22.28 -8.36 26.51
CA LEU A 124 -23.25 -7.66 25.68
C LEU A 124 -24.56 -8.44 25.66
N TYR A 125 -25.66 -7.81 26.04
CA TYR A 125 -26.96 -8.45 26.20
C TYR A 125 -27.99 -7.85 25.24
N PRO A 126 -28.79 -8.67 24.53
CA PRO A 126 -29.88 -8.16 23.69
C PRO A 126 -31.03 -7.63 24.57
N ALA A 127 -31.56 -6.46 24.21
CA ALA A 127 -32.69 -5.80 24.86
C ALA A 127 -33.72 -5.39 23.79
N GLY A 128 -34.46 -6.36 23.26
CA GLY A 128 -35.34 -6.16 22.11
C GLY A 128 -34.53 -6.01 20.82
N ASP A 129 -34.77 -4.93 20.07
CA ASP A 129 -34.00 -4.56 18.88
C ASP A 129 -32.70 -3.80 19.21
N GLU A 130 -32.45 -3.52 20.48
CA GLU A 130 -31.28 -2.80 20.99
C GLU A 130 -30.37 -3.71 21.83
N TRP A 131 -29.22 -3.18 22.26
CA TRP A 131 -28.21 -3.90 23.04
C TRP A 131 -27.93 -3.18 24.37
N GLN A 132 -27.50 -3.93 25.37
CA GLN A 132 -27.06 -3.42 26.67
C GLN A 132 -25.64 -3.91 26.96
N LEU A 133 -24.78 -3.02 27.44
CA LEU A 133 -23.41 -3.31 27.82
C LEU A 133 -23.35 -3.49 29.33
N ALA A 134 -22.84 -4.63 29.79
CA ALA A 134 -22.53 -4.87 31.18
C ALA A 134 -21.01 -4.92 31.38
N LEU A 135 -20.52 -4.30 32.45
CA LEU A 135 -19.13 -4.35 32.89
C LEU A 135 -19.07 -4.95 34.29
N THR A 136 -18.17 -5.90 34.51
CA THR A 136 -17.94 -6.52 35.82
C THR A 136 -16.53 -6.19 36.30
N ASP A 137 -16.44 -5.58 37.48
CA ASP A 137 -15.16 -5.34 38.16
C ASP A 137 -14.70 -6.64 38.84
N GLY A 138 -13.59 -7.21 38.37
CA GLY A 138 -13.04 -8.45 38.93
C GLY A 138 -12.48 -8.31 40.35
N GLU A 139 -12.17 -7.09 40.80
CA GLU A 139 -11.60 -6.85 42.13
C GLU A 139 -12.67 -6.61 43.20
N THR A 140 -13.75 -5.89 42.85
CA THR A 140 -14.80 -5.51 43.80
C THR A 140 -16.06 -6.37 43.70
N GLY A 141 -16.19 -7.18 42.65
CA GLY A 141 -17.39 -7.98 42.39
C GLY A 141 -18.62 -7.14 42.01
N LYS A 142 -18.46 -5.84 41.78
CA LYS A 142 -19.54 -4.93 41.38
C LYS A 142 -19.83 -5.05 39.89
N HIS A 143 -21.11 -5.01 39.53
CA HIS A 143 -21.57 -4.98 38.15
C HIS A 143 -22.11 -3.61 37.79
N TYR A 144 -21.85 -3.19 36.54
CA TYR A 144 -22.34 -1.95 35.98
C TYR A 144 -23.06 -2.23 34.67
N LEU A 145 -24.25 -1.67 34.46
CA LEU A 145 -25.08 -1.89 33.28
C LEU A 145 -25.42 -0.57 32.59
N SER A 146 -25.33 -0.53 31.26
CA SER A 146 -25.75 0.62 30.46
C SER A 146 -27.26 0.63 30.21
N GLY A 147 -27.79 1.76 29.73
CA GLY A 147 -29.08 1.77 29.03
C GLY A 147 -29.01 0.98 27.72
N ALA A 148 -30.17 0.75 27.10
CA ALA A 148 -30.26 0.16 25.78
C ALA A 148 -29.70 1.11 24.71
N PHE A 149 -28.94 0.57 23.77
CA PHE A 149 -28.27 1.32 22.71
C PHE A 149 -28.20 0.53 21.41
N SER A 150 -28.11 1.23 20.29
CA SER A 150 -27.92 0.65 18.96
C SER A 150 -26.48 0.82 18.47
N PHE A 151 -25.96 -0.16 17.73
CA PHE A 151 -24.66 -0.02 17.09
C PHE A 151 -24.68 1.04 15.99
N GLY A 152 -23.75 2.00 16.05
CA GLY A 152 -23.62 3.04 15.05
C GLY A 152 -22.81 4.23 15.55
N GLY A 153 -21.55 4.32 15.12
CA GLY A 153 -20.67 5.45 15.44
C GLY A 153 -20.20 5.50 16.90
N GLU A 154 -19.49 6.59 17.21
CA GLU A 154 -18.95 6.87 18.55
C GLU A 154 -20.06 7.38 19.48
N GLN A 155 -20.32 6.67 20.58
CA GLN A 155 -21.33 7.04 21.57
C GLN A 155 -20.82 6.81 23.00
N LYS A 156 -21.21 7.69 23.92
CA LYS A 156 -20.88 7.57 25.35
C LYS A 156 -22.05 6.95 26.10
N LEU A 157 -21.84 5.80 26.71
CA LEU A 157 -22.85 5.09 27.49
C LEU A 157 -22.67 5.39 28.98
N GLN A 158 -23.72 5.88 29.64
CA GLN A 158 -23.74 6.00 31.10
C GLN A 158 -24.04 4.63 31.72
N LEU A 159 -23.22 4.23 32.68
CA LEU A 159 -23.31 2.95 33.38
C LEU A 159 -23.90 3.17 34.78
N LYS A 160 -24.80 2.28 35.22
CA LYS A 160 -25.37 2.26 36.57
C LYS A 160 -24.98 0.99 37.30
N GLU A 161 -24.61 1.09 38.57
CA GLU A 161 -24.34 -0.08 39.42
C GLU A 161 -25.60 -0.94 39.54
N THR A 162 -25.46 -2.26 39.40
CA THR A 162 -26.56 -3.22 39.49
C THR A 162 -26.12 -4.47 40.21
N ASP A 163 -27.03 -5.09 40.96
CA ASP A 163 -26.75 -6.31 41.72
C ASP A 163 -26.87 -7.59 40.86
N ALA A 164 -27.44 -7.51 39.65
CA ALA A 164 -27.68 -8.67 38.79
C ALA A 164 -27.49 -8.38 37.30
N LEU A 165 -26.79 -9.29 36.60
CA LEU A 165 -26.62 -9.24 35.14
C LEU A 165 -27.93 -9.67 34.43
N PRO A 166 -28.41 -8.95 33.41
CA PRO A 166 -29.59 -9.35 32.65
C PRO A 166 -29.28 -10.59 31.81
N GLY A 167 -30.02 -11.70 32.01
CA GLY A 167 -30.08 -12.84 31.10
C GLY A 167 -28.73 -13.52 30.78
N ALA A 168 -28.42 -14.60 31.50
CA ALA A 168 -27.15 -15.34 31.46
C ALA A 168 -26.72 -16.01 30.13
N ASN A 169 -27.23 -15.63 28.97
CA ASN A 169 -26.94 -16.27 27.68
C ASN A 169 -26.82 -15.25 26.54
N ALA A 170 -25.66 -14.61 26.40
CA ALA A 170 -25.23 -14.07 25.11
C ALA A 170 -24.17 -15.02 24.54
N PRO A 171 -24.48 -15.82 23.52
CA PRO A 171 -23.48 -16.67 22.89
C PRO A 171 -22.40 -15.79 22.23
N ILE A 172 -21.17 -16.16 22.49
CA ILE A 172 -19.94 -15.58 21.95
C ILE A 172 -20.00 -15.74 20.42
N CYS A 173 -20.19 -14.66 19.67
CA CYS A 173 -19.91 -14.68 18.23
C CYS A 173 -18.39 -14.66 18.06
N GLY A 174 -17.82 -15.83 17.75
CA GLY A 174 -16.47 -15.98 17.22
C GLY A 174 -16.37 -15.63 15.75
#